data_AF-A0A1F8H5U1-F1
#
_entry.id   AF-A0A1F8H5U1-F1
#
_cell.length_a   1.000
_cell.length_b   1.000
_cell.length_c   1.000
_cell.angle_alpha   90.00
_cell.angle_beta   90.00
_cell.angle_gamma   90.00
#
_symmetry.space_group_name_H-M   'P 1'
#
loop_
_entity.id
_entity.type
_entity.pdbx_description
1 polymer ?
#
loop_
_entity_poly.entity_id
_entity_poly.type
_entity_poly.pdbx_seq_one_letter_code
_entity_poly.pdbx_strand_id
1 'polypeptide(L)'
;MRKLGTGYSLYFNMRKERSGSLFQGTYKAKLVTDDNYLTHLSRYIHMNPVELVDSNWKVAGIKNKRTAFDFLDKFQWSSYPDFISEVSGKIISRSILHEMFTPSSYKKFIESWLIKDLEQIAQLP
;
A
#
# COMPACT_ATOMS: atom_id res chain seq x y z
N MET A 1 8.93 -10.85 -11.04
CA MET A 1 9.86 -10.04 -10.20
C MET A 1 11.34 -10.11 -10.59
N ARG A 2 11.86 -11.19 -11.20
CA ARG A 2 13.30 -11.32 -11.54
C ARG A 2 13.89 -10.13 -12.31
N LYS A 3 13.21 -9.67 -13.38
CA LYS A 3 13.66 -8.52 -14.19
C LYS A 3 13.80 -7.24 -13.35
N LEU A 4 12.74 -6.86 -12.63
CA LEU A 4 12.72 -5.67 -11.78
C LEU A 4 13.77 -5.74 -10.67
N GLY A 5 13.78 -6.85 -9.90
CA GLY A 5 14.69 -7.02 -8.77
C GLY A 5 16.16 -7.06 -9.18
N THR A 6 16.49 -7.82 -10.24
CA THR A 6 17.87 -7.92 -10.73
C THR A 6 18.31 -6.59 -11.34
N GLY A 7 17.47 -5.99 -12.18
CA GLY A 7 17.78 -4.72 -12.86
C GLY A 7 18.03 -3.60 -11.86
N TYR A 8 17.16 -3.45 -10.86
CA TYR A 8 17.34 -2.42 -9.83
C TYR A 8 18.54 -2.70 -8.91
N SER A 9 18.77 -3.97 -8.53
CA SER A 9 19.95 -4.34 -7.73
C SER A 9 21.24 -4.02 -8.47
N LEU A 10 21.33 -4.37 -9.76
CA LEU A 10 22.49 -4.05 -10.60
C LEU A 10 22.71 -2.54 -10.69
N TYR A 11 21.66 -1.79 -11.04
CA TYR A 11 21.71 -0.32 -11.11
C TYR A 11 22.20 0.30 -9.79
N PHE A 12 21.59 -0.09 -8.67
CA PHE A 12 21.92 0.46 -7.36
C PHE A 12 23.34 0.08 -6.93
N ASN A 13 23.81 -1.13 -7.27
CA ASN A 13 25.16 -1.59 -6.95
C ASN A 13 26.22 -0.84 -7.73
N MET A 14 26.04 -0.69 -9.04
CA MET A 14 26.95 0.11 -9.88
C MET A 14 27.02 1.57 -9.41
N ARG A 15 25.87 2.19 -9.11
CA ARG A 15 25.81 3.60 -8.69
C ARG A 15 26.47 3.88 -7.33
N LYS A 16 26.59 2.86 -6.49
CA LYS A 16 27.08 2.99 -5.10
C LYS A 16 28.35 2.19 -4.85
N GLU A 17 28.99 1.71 -5.92
CA GLU A 17 30.25 0.96 -5.89
C GLU A 17 30.23 -0.21 -4.88
N ARG A 18 29.08 -0.90 -4.78
CA ARG A 18 28.93 -2.09 -3.93
C ARG A 18 28.77 -3.36 -4.75
N SER A 19 28.96 -4.49 -4.11
CA SER A 19 28.58 -5.81 -4.61
C SER A 19 27.59 -6.51 -3.65
N GLY A 20 26.95 -7.58 -4.13
CA GLY A 20 26.06 -8.41 -3.30
C GLY A 20 24.56 -8.11 -3.45
N SER A 21 23.76 -8.78 -2.61
CA SER A 21 22.30 -8.71 -2.63
C SER A 21 21.77 -7.39 -2.07
N LEU A 22 20.84 -6.77 -2.77
CA LEU A 22 20.11 -5.60 -2.26
C LEU A 22 18.84 -5.98 -1.50
N PHE A 23 18.08 -6.95 -2.01
CA PHE A 23 16.81 -7.38 -1.44
C PHE A 23 17.00 -8.56 -0.49
N GLN A 24 16.22 -8.59 0.59
CA GLN A 24 16.25 -9.66 1.59
C GLN A 24 15.46 -10.88 1.11
N GLY A 25 16.09 -11.73 0.28
CA GLY A 25 15.53 -13.00 -0.18
C GLY A 25 14.56 -12.91 -1.36
N THR A 26 13.85 -14.01 -1.62
CA THR A 26 12.91 -14.11 -2.73
C THR A 26 11.59 -13.42 -2.41
N TYR A 27 11.01 -12.75 -3.41
CA TYR A 27 9.64 -12.21 -3.29
C TYR A 27 8.63 -13.32 -3.02
N LYS A 28 7.56 -12.99 -2.30
CA LYS A 28 6.41 -13.85 -2.13
C LYS A 28 5.28 -13.36 -3.04
N ALA A 29 4.46 -14.29 -3.53
CA ALA A 29 3.27 -13.98 -4.30
C ALA A 29 2.12 -14.87 -3.84
N LYS A 30 0.92 -14.31 -3.88
CA LYS A 30 -0.31 -14.96 -3.50
C LYS A 30 -1.39 -14.52 -4.47
N LEU A 31 -2.13 -15.47 -5.01
CA LEU A 31 -3.22 -15.19 -5.92
C LEU A 31 -4.39 -14.62 -5.11
N VAL A 32 -4.93 -13.49 -5.54
CA VAL A 32 -6.14 -12.90 -4.98
C VAL A 32 -7.31 -13.36 -5.85
N THR A 33 -8.21 -14.14 -5.28
CA THR A 33 -9.37 -14.72 -5.99
C THR A 33 -10.71 -14.26 -5.41
N ASP A 34 -10.68 -13.44 -4.37
CA ASP A 34 -11.86 -12.98 -3.64
C ASP A 34 -11.83 -11.45 -3.48
N ASP A 35 -12.96 -10.82 -3.76
CA ASP A 35 -13.09 -9.36 -3.78
C ASP A 35 -13.00 -8.74 -2.38
N ASN A 36 -13.44 -9.47 -1.34
CA ASN A 36 -13.26 -9.02 0.03
C ASN A 36 -11.77 -9.03 0.37
N TYR A 37 -11.05 -10.09 0.00
CA TYR A 37 -9.60 -10.14 0.20
C TYR A 37 -8.88 -9.03 -0.56
N LEU A 38 -9.25 -8.78 -1.81
CA LEU A 38 -8.73 -7.67 -2.61
C LEU A 38 -8.93 -6.31 -1.92
N THR A 39 -10.13 -6.06 -1.40
CA THR A 39 -10.52 -4.81 -0.73
C THR A 39 -9.76 -4.59 0.58
N HIS A 40 -9.64 -5.63 1.40
CA HIS A 40 -8.87 -5.56 2.63
C HIS A 40 -7.36 -5.42 2.36
N LEU A 41 -6.84 -6.08 1.33
CA LEU A 41 -5.46 -5.98 0.91
C LEU A 41 -5.13 -4.57 0.41
N SER A 42 -6.00 -3.96 -0.39
CA SER A 42 -5.78 -2.60 -0.89
C SER A 42 -5.71 -1.59 0.25
N ARG A 43 -6.61 -1.71 1.23
CA ARG A 43 -6.62 -0.91 2.46
C ARG A 43 -5.32 -1.06 3.24
N TYR A 44 -4.90 -2.30 3.48
CA TYR A 44 -3.64 -2.59 4.17
C TYR A 44 -2.44 -1.91 3.50
N ILE A 45 -2.32 -2.06 2.18
CA ILE A 45 -1.22 -1.48 1.40
C ILE A 45 -1.21 0.05 1.51
N HIS A 46 -2.37 0.70 1.34
CA HIS A 46 -2.49 2.16 1.37
C HIS A 46 -2.37 2.76 2.77
N MET A 47 -2.62 1.98 3.82
CA MET A 47 -2.46 2.42 5.20
C MET A 47 -1.06 2.18 5.78
N ASN A 48 -0.24 1.31 5.19
CA ASN A 48 1.13 1.07 5.67
C ASN A 48 1.97 2.35 5.87
N PRO A 49 1.89 3.40 5.03
CA PRO A 49 2.65 4.62 5.25
C PRO A 49 2.31 5.37 6.55
N VAL A 50 1.17 5.10 7.20
CA VAL A 50 0.83 5.68 8.52
C VAL A 50 1.92 5.38 9.55
N GLU A 51 2.66 4.28 9.40
CA GLU A 51 3.77 3.90 10.29
C GLU A 51 4.89 4.95 10.36
N LEU A 52 5.02 5.80 9.33
CA LEU A 52 5.99 6.89 9.28
C LEU A 52 5.61 8.09 10.16
N VAL A 53 4.34 8.24 10.51
CA VAL A 53 3.82 9.35 11.35
C VAL A 53 3.26 8.86 12.69
N ASP A 54 2.91 7.58 12.80
CA ASP A 54 2.45 6.93 14.03
C ASP A 54 2.91 5.46 14.06
N SER A 55 4.13 5.20 14.53
CA SER A 55 4.77 3.87 14.41
C SER A 55 4.04 2.73 15.15
N ASN A 56 3.18 3.04 16.13
CA ASN A 56 2.45 2.03 16.89
C ASN A 56 0.99 1.85 16.44
N TRP A 57 0.61 2.44 15.29
CA TRP A 57 -0.78 2.47 14.83
C TRP A 57 -1.43 1.09 14.64
N LYS A 58 -0.64 0.07 14.33
CA LYS A 58 -1.10 -1.32 14.15
C LYS A 58 -1.49 -2.01 15.47
N VAL A 59 -0.98 -1.52 16.61
CA VAL A 59 -1.21 -2.12 17.93
C VAL A 59 -2.11 -1.25 18.78
N ALA A 60 -1.82 0.05 18.85
CA ALA A 60 -2.53 1.02 19.69
C ALA A 60 -3.65 1.75 18.94
N GLY A 61 -3.76 1.55 17.62
CA GLY A 61 -4.62 2.36 16.76
C GLY A 61 -3.99 3.71 16.43
N ILE A 62 -4.65 4.43 15.52
CA ILE A 62 -4.19 5.75 15.07
C ILE A 62 -4.48 6.78 16.17
N LYS A 63 -3.44 7.40 16.72
CA LYS A 63 -3.57 8.40 17.79
C LYS A 63 -4.27 9.67 17.29
N ASN A 64 -3.85 10.17 16.13
CA ASN A 64 -4.43 11.35 15.50
C ASN A 64 -4.85 11.02 14.06
N LYS A 65 -6.13 10.68 13.90
CA LYS A 65 -6.71 10.32 12.59
C LYS A 65 -6.51 11.44 11.56
N ARG A 66 -6.72 12.69 11.95
CA ARG A 66 -6.57 13.83 11.03
C ARG A 66 -5.15 13.89 10.47
N THR A 67 -4.13 13.88 11.34
CA THR A 67 -2.73 13.91 10.91
C THR A 67 -2.37 12.72 10.02
N ALA A 68 -2.85 11.52 10.35
CA ALA A 68 -2.56 10.32 9.58
C ALA A 68 -3.18 10.37 8.17
N PHE A 69 -4.46 10.75 8.04
CA PHE A 69 -5.14 10.81 6.74
C PHE A 69 -4.69 12.01 5.90
N ASP A 70 -4.43 13.17 6.52
CA ASP A 70 -3.81 14.33 5.84
C ASP A 70 -2.42 13.99 5.28
N PHE A 71 -1.67 13.12 5.96
CA PHE A 71 -0.40 12.60 5.49
C PHE A 71 -0.58 11.63 4.31
N LEU A 72 -1.49 10.65 4.44
CA LEU A 72 -1.76 9.67 3.39
C LEU A 72 -2.18 10.33 2.07
N ASP A 73 -3.10 11.30 2.12
CA ASP A 73 -3.60 12.01 0.94
C ASP A 73 -2.49 12.70 0.13
N LYS A 74 -1.37 13.03 0.78
CA LYS A 74 -0.22 13.73 0.19
C LYS A 74 1.00 12.82 -0.05
N PHE A 75 0.94 11.55 0.35
CA PHE A 75 2.08 10.65 0.33
C PHE A 75 2.36 10.12 -1.08
N GLN A 76 3.29 10.79 -1.78
CA GLN A 76 3.61 10.55 -3.19
C GLN A 76 4.26 9.20 -3.49
N TRP A 77 4.80 8.50 -2.48
CA TRP A 77 5.41 7.18 -2.65
C TRP A 77 4.42 6.03 -2.44
N SER A 78 3.13 6.29 -2.68
CA SER A 78 2.08 5.28 -2.75
C SER A 78 1.15 5.60 -3.91
N SER A 79 0.36 4.61 -4.34
CA SER A 79 -0.70 4.84 -5.33
C SER A 79 -1.97 5.41 -4.70
N TYR A 80 -2.08 5.55 -3.38
CA TYR A 80 -3.31 5.99 -2.71
C TYR A 80 -3.82 7.36 -3.22
N PRO A 81 -2.97 8.39 -3.42
CA PRO A 81 -3.40 9.65 -4.03
C PRO A 81 -4.06 9.47 -5.40
N ASP A 82 -3.61 8.52 -6.23
CA ASP A 82 -4.29 8.19 -7.49
C ASP A 82 -5.68 7.62 -7.23
N PHE A 83 -5.88 6.73 -6.25
CA PHE A 83 -7.18 6.12 -6.00
C PHE A 83 -8.24 7.09 -5.45
N ILE A 84 -7.83 8.18 -4.81
CA ILE A 84 -8.75 9.21 -4.28
C ILE A 84 -8.91 10.43 -5.20
N SER A 85 -8.16 10.49 -6.30
CA SER A 85 -8.21 11.60 -7.27
C SER A 85 -8.99 11.21 -8.51
N GLU A 86 -9.69 12.17 -9.13
CA GLU A 86 -10.36 11.95 -10.43
C GLU A 86 -9.37 11.77 -11.59
N VAL A 87 -8.14 12.29 -11.45
CA VAL A 87 -7.10 12.23 -12.50
C VAL A 87 -6.12 11.11 -12.22
N SER A 88 -6.04 10.12 -13.11
CA SER A 88 -5.13 8.98 -13.00
C SER A 88 -3.72 9.31 -13.48
N GLY A 89 -2.72 8.98 -12.67
CA GLY A 89 -1.35 8.89 -13.12
C GLY A 89 -1.18 7.88 -14.25
N LYS A 90 -0.08 8.00 -14.98
CA LYS A 90 0.20 7.20 -16.19
C LYS A 90 0.68 5.77 -15.89
N ILE A 91 1.05 5.49 -14.64
CA ILE A 91 1.74 4.26 -14.24
C ILE A 91 0.78 3.23 -13.63
N ILE A 92 -0.30 3.69 -12.98
CA ILE A 92 -1.21 2.85 -12.21
C ILE A 92 -2.51 2.61 -12.97
N SER A 93 -2.92 1.35 -13.06
CA SER A 93 -4.27 0.98 -13.49
C SER A 93 -5.18 0.90 -12.27
N ARG A 94 -6.30 1.62 -12.30
CA ARG A 94 -7.30 1.62 -11.23
C ARG A 94 -8.45 0.63 -11.46
N SER A 95 -8.49 0.04 -12.66
CA SER A 95 -9.59 -0.83 -13.12
C SER A 95 -10.02 -1.85 -12.07
N ILE A 96 -9.05 -2.50 -11.41
CA ILE A 96 -9.29 -3.56 -10.43
C ILE A 96 -10.10 -3.13 -9.19
N LEU A 97 -10.11 -1.84 -8.82
CA LEU A 97 -10.94 -1.34 -7.70
C LEU A 97 -12.01 -0.33 -8.14
N HIS A 98 -11.94 0.19 -9.36
CA HIS A 98 -12.91 1.17 -9.88
C HIS A 98 -14.33 0.60 -9.98
N GLU A 99 -14.48 -0.72 -10.19
CA GLU A 99 -15.78 -1.38 -10.20
C GLU A 99 -16.41 -1.44 -8.79
N MET A 100 -15.59 -1.35 -7.74
CA MET A 100 -16.00 -1.46 -6.34
C MET A 100 -16.11 -0.11 -5.66
N PHE A 101 -15.31 0.87 -6.08
CA PHE A 101 -15.19 2.17 -5.42
C PHE A 101 -15.10 3.34 -6.40
N THR A 102 -15.86 4.39 -6.10
CA THR A 102 -15.55 5.76 -6.54
C THR A 102 -14.42 6.35 -5.68
N PRO A 103 -13.67 7.35 -6.17
CA PRO A 103 -12.58 7.96 -5.39
C PRO A 103 -13.02 8.45 -3.99
N SER A 104 -14.21 9.06 -3.91
CA SER A 104 -14.80 9.51 -2.65
C SER A 104 -15.17 8.35 -1.71
N SER A 105 -15.74 7.27 -2.26
CA SER A 105 -16.08 6.08 -1.45
C SER A 105 -14.84 5.33 -0.98
N TYR A 106 -13.78 5.28 -1.79
CA TYR A 106 -12.52 4.65 -1.43
C TYR A 106 -11.83 5.41 -0.29
N LYS A 107 -11.82 6.75 -0.35
CA LYS A 107 -11.30 7.58 0.74
C LYS A 107 -12.03 7.30 2.06
N LYS A 108 -13.36 7.32 2.06
CA LYS A 108 -14.18 6.98 3.24
C LYS A 108 -13.90 5.55 3.74
N PHE A 109 -13.68 4.62 2.82
CA PHE A 109 -13.28 3.27 3.14
C PHE A 109 -11.91 3.24 3.81
N ILE A 110 -10.89 3.97 3.37
CA ILE A 110 -9.61 4.05 4.10
C ILE A 110 -9.79 4.70 5.48
N GLU A 111 -10.55 5.80 5.57
CA GLU A 111 -10.73 6.57 6.81
C GLU A 111 -11.49 5.83 7.91
N SER A 112 -12.36 4.88 7.53
CA SER A 112 -13.15 4.08 8.47
C SER A 112 -12.35 2.96 9.16
N TRP A 113 -11.02 2.95 9.03
CA TRP A 113 -10.16 1.91 9.60
C TRP A 113 -10.26 1.78 11.12
N LEU A 114 -10.20 0.53 11.57
CA LEU A 114 -10.15 0.11 12.96
C LEU A 114 -9.07 -0.98 13.16
N ILE A 115 -8.52 -1.09 14.38
CA ILE A 115 -7.46 -2.08 14.70
C ILE A 115 -7.92 -3.51 14.37
N LYS A 116 -9.19 -3.84 14.65
CA LYS A 116 -9.79 -5.14 14.34
C LYS A 116 -9.74 -5.52 12.85
N ASP A 117 -9.57 -4.55 11.96
CA ASP A 117 -9.45 -4.82 10.53
C ASP A 117 -8.14 -5.55 10.20
N LEU A 118 -7.09 -5.43 11.04
CA LEU A 118 -5.85 -6.21 10.93
C LEU A 118 -6.07 -7.69 11.21
N GLU A 119 -6.89 -8.01 12.20
CA GLU A 119 -7.23 -9.40 12.54
C GLU A 119 -7.98 -10.06 11.39
N GLN A 120 -8.90 -9.32 10.75
CA GLN A 120 -9.61 -9.78 9.57
C GLN A 120 -8.63 -10.07 8.42
N ILE A 121 -7.69 -9.15 8.13
CA ILE A 121 -6.67 -9.36 7.09
C ILE A 121 -5.82 -10.61 7.36
N ALA A 122 -5.45 -10.85 8.62
CA ALA A 122 -4.64 -12.01 9.00
C ALA A 122 -5.39 -13.35 8.84
N GLN A 123 -6.71 -13.34 8.90
CA GLN A 123 -7.57 -14.52 8.75
C GLN A 123 -7.95 -14.81 7.29
N LEU A 124 -7.76 -13.85 6.38
CA LEU A 124 -8.12 -14.02 4.97
C LEU A 124 -7.16 -14.98 4.25
N PRO A 125 -7.72 -15.86 3.41
CA PRO A 125 -7.04 -17.01 2.81
C PRO A 125 -5.82 -16.61 2.02
#